data_AF-A0A947IZW3-F1
#
_entry.id   AF-A0A947IZW3-F1
#
_cell.length_a   1.000
_cell.length_b   1.000
_cell.length_c   1.000
_cell.angle_alpha   90.00
_cell.angle_beta   90.00
_cell.angle_gamma   90.00
#
_symmetry.space_group_name_H-M   'P 1'
#
loop_
_entity.id
_entity.type
_entity.pdbx_description
1 polymer ?
#
loop_
_entity_poly.entity_id
_entity_poly.type
_entity_poly.pdbx_seq_one_letter_code
_entity_poly.pdbx_strand_id
1 'polypeptide(L)'
;MAIDSKEIYQLILNPRQKYTKKSADAKRFARIVMEELEGIMSQLADPDTEYVIIDGQKVKKSDPIGQLVINDKLSELENLNTQNFN
;
A
#
# COMPACT_ATOMS: atom_id res chain seq x y z
N MET A 1 15.89 -3.84 -12.30
CA MET A 1 15.70 -2.49 -12.88
C MET A 1 15.13 -1.61 -11.77
N ALA A 2 15.83 -0.54 -11.40
CA ALA A 2 15.35 0.44 -10.44
C ALA A 2 14.39 1.41 -11.15
N ILE A 3 13.28 1.74 -10.51
CA ILE A 3 12.22 2.60 -11.07
C ILE A 3 12.71 4.05 -11.09
N ASP A 4 12.48 4.75 -12.21
CA ASP A 4 12.81 6.16 -12.36
C ASP A 4 11.80 7.02 -11.56
N SER A 5 12.31 8.05 -10.90
CA SER A 5 11.56 9.04 -10.10
C SER A 5 10.25 9.52 -10.76
N LYS A 6 10.21 9.65 -12.09
CA LYS A 6 9.02 10.03 -12.86
C LYS A 6 7.87 9.02 -12.78
N GLU A 7 8.15 7.73 -12.72
CA GLU A 7 7.11 6.69 -12.60
C GLU A 7 6.48 6.70 -11.20
N ILE A 8 7.27 7.01 -10.16
CA ILE A 8 6.78 7.15 -8.79
C ILE A 8 5.78 8.32 -8.67
N TYR A 9 6.08 9.46 -9.32
CA TYR A 9 5.16 10.61 -9.33
C TYR A 9 3.79 10.29 -9.93
N GLN A 10 3.72 9.40 -10.93
CA GLN A 10 2.43 9.03 -11.55
C GLN A 10 1.58 8.14 -10.65
N LEU A 11 2.21 7.32 -9.79
CA LEU A 11 1.50 6.49 -8.81
C LEU A 11 0.86 7.33 -7.71
N ILE A 12 1.56 8.39 -7.27
CA ILE A 12 1.07 9.34 -6.25
C ILE A 12 -0.06 10.21 -6.81
N LEU A 13 0.03 10.63 -8.08
CA LEU A 13 -0.89 11.62 -8.65
C LEU A 13 -2.17 11.03 -9.28
N ASN A 14 -2.30 9.71 -9.46
CA ASN A 14 -3.48 9.08 -10.08
C ASN A 14 -4.21 8.05 -9.17
N PRO A 15 -4.74 8.45 -8.01
CA PRO A 15 -5.49 7.55 -7.12
C PRO A 15 -6.86 7.10 -7.68
N ARG A 16 -7.36 7.72 -8.76
CA ARG A 16 -8.75 7.56 -9.22
C ARG A 16 -9.03 6.35 -10.12
N GLN A 17 -8.04 5.56 -10.52
CA GLN A 17 -8.25 4.47 -11.48
C GLN A 17 -8.35 3.05 -10.88
N LYS A 18 -8.11 2.85 -9.59
CA LYS A 18 -7.88 1.48 -9.07
C LYS A 18 -9.11 0.69 -8.59
N TYR A 19 -10.31 1.26 -8.44
CA TYR A 19 -11.43 0.48 -7.88
C TYR A 19 -12.77 0.71 -8.56
N THR A 20 -13.14 -0.17 -9.50
CA THR A 20 -14.55 -0.38 -9.88
C THR A 20 -15.26 -1.16 -8.77
N LYS A 21 -16.00 -0.42 -7.93
CA LYS A 21 -16.93 -0.93 -6.90
C LYS A 21 -17.97 -1.89 -7.51
N LYS A 22 -17.90 -3.17 -7.14
CA LYS A 22 -19.06 -4.01 -6.82
C LYS A 22 -18.63 -5.12 -5.86
N SER A 23 -19.00 -4.92 -4.60
CA SER A 23 -18.73 -5.74 -3.43
C SER A 23 -19.16 -7.21 -3.61
N ALA A 24 -18.18 -8.11 -3.63
CA ALA A 24 -18.39 -9.50 -3.25
C ALA A 24 -17.82 -9.66 -1.83
N ASP A 25 -18.70 -9.51 -0.83
CA ASP A 25 -18.51 -9.76 0.60
C ASP A 25 -17.58 -8.78 1.36
N ALA A 26 -18.19 -7.86 2.12
CA ALA A 26 -17.48 -6.87 2.94
C ALA A 26 -16.49 -7.52 3.94
N LYS A 27 -16.80 -8.73 4.44
CA LYS A 27 -15.89 -9.47 5.32
C LYS A 27 -14.66 -9.94 4.57
N ARG A 28 -14.83 -10.37 3.32
CA ARG A 28 -13.71 -10.78 2.47
C ARG A 28 -12.84 -9.59 2.09
N PHE A 29 -13.46 -8.44 1.80
CA PHE A 29 -12.74 -7.19 1.55
C PHE A 29 -11.94 -6.74 2.79
N ALA A 30 -12.56 -6.69 3.96
CA ALA A 30 -11.88 -6.32 5.21
C ALA A 30 -10.72 -7.27 5.52
N ARG A 31 -10.90 -8.58 5.26
CA ARG A 31 -9.83 -9.57 5.43
C ARG A 31 -8.64 -9.31 4.49
N ILE A 32 -8.90 -9.01 3.22
CA ILE A 32 -7.84 -8.68 2.24
C ILE A 32 -7.09 -7.42 2.67
N VAL A 33 -7.80 -6.39 3.11
CA VAL A 33 -7.18 -5.15 3.61
C VAL A 33 -6.31 -5.42 4.84
N MET A 34 -6.78 -6.24 5.79
CA MET A 34 -5.99 -6.63 6.98
C MET A 34 -4.76 -7.48 6.61
N GLU A 35 -4.92 -8.47 5.73
CA GLU A 35 -3.80 -9.31 5.25
C GLU A 35 -2.72 -8.45 4.58
N GLU A 36 -3.11 -7.44 3.80
CA GLU A 36 -2.19 -6.51 3.14
C GLU A 36 -1.48 -5.58 4.14
N LEU A 37 -2.22 -5.07 5.13
CA LEU A 37 -1.69 -4.20 6.19
C LEU A 37 -0.68 -4.97 7.07
N GLU A 38 -1.02 -6.18 7.50
CA GLU A 38 -0.13 -7.08 8.24
C GLU A 38 1.13 -7.42 7.43
N GLY A 39 0.96 -7.69 6.13
CA GLY A 39 2.09 -7.99 5.23
C GLY A 39 3.06 -6.82 5.08
N ILE A 40 2.56 -5.59 4.97
CA ILE A 40 3.41 -4.38 4.91
C ILE A 40 4.09 -4.16 6.26
N MET A 41 3.37 -4.27 7.37
CA MET A 41 3.91 -4.05 8.72
C MET A 41 4.97 -5.09 9.10
N SER A 42 4.76 -6.36 8.74
CA SER A 42 5.75 -7.42 8.94
C SER A 42 7.04 -7.14 8.16
N GLN A 43 6.90 -6.73 6.89
CA GLN A 43 8.06 -6.36 6.08
C GLN A 43 8.77 -5.14 6.67
N LEU A 44 8.06 -4.14 7.19
CA LEU A 44 8.66 -2.96 7.83
C LEU A 44 9.42 -3.30 9.10
N ALA A 45 8.85 -4.15 9.94
CA ALA A 45 9.44 -4.57 11.22
C ALA A 45 10.69 -5.45 11.07
N ASP A 46 10.87 -6.10 9.92
CA ASP A 46 12.06 -6.90 9.63
C ASP A 46 13.30 -6.01 9.39
N PRO A 47 14.31 -6.07 10.27
CA PRO A 47 15.53 -5.26 10.13
C PRO A 47 16.42 -5.69 8.96
N ASP A 48 16.32 -6.94 8.50
CA ASP A 48 17.14 -7.49 7.41
C ASP A 48 16.54 -7.18 6.03
N THR A 49 15.28 -6.72 6.00
CA THR A 49 14.57 -6.37 4.77
C THR A 49 14.81 -4.90 4.41
N GLU A 50 15.55 -4.64 3.32
CA GLU A 50 15.81 -3.28 2.82
C GLU A 50 14.63 -2.71 1.99
N TYR A 51 13.75 -3.57 1.48
CA TYR A 51 12.64 -3.22 0.58
C TYR A 51 11.29 -3.75 1.07
N VAL A 52 10.25 -2.95 0.95
CA VAL A 52 8.86 -3.36 1.16
C VAL A 52 8.19 -3.53 -0.19
N ILE A 53 7.39 -4.58 -0.35
CA ILE A 53 6.56 -4.78 -1.53
C ILE A 53 5.20 -4.11 -1.31
N ILE A 54 4.90 -3.10 -2.13
CA ILE A 54 3.63 -2.37 -2.15
C ILE A 54 3.06 -2.46 -3.56
N ASP A 55 1.84 -2.96 -3.73
CA ASP A 55 1.18 -3.11 -5.04
C ASP A 55 2.03 -3.86 -6.09
N GLY A 56 2.88 -4.80 -5.63
CA GLY A 56 3.82 -5.54 -6.48
C GLY A 56 5.13 -4.79 -6.79
N GLN A 57 5.34 -3.59 -6.26
CA GLN A 57 6.55 -2.79 -6.45
C GLN A 57 7.47 -2.86 -5.23
N LYS A 58 8.78 -2.96 -5.47
CA LYS A 58 9.79 -2.92 -4.40
C LYS A 58 10.12 -1.47 -4.06
N VAL A 59 9.79 -1.06 -2.85
CA VAL A 59 10.01 0.27 -2.31
C VAL A 59 11.12 0.21 -1.27
N LYS A 60 12.14 1.05 -1.39
CA LYS A 60 13.27 1.06 -0.45
C LYS A 60 12.88 1.78 0.84
N LYS A 61 13.07 1.14 2.01
CA LYS A 61 12.66 1.70 3.31
C LYS A 61 13.45 2.94 3.73
N SER A 62 14.73 2.99 3.34
CA SER A 62 15.65 4.07 3.71
C SER A 62 15.54 5.30 2.79
N ASP A 63 14.83 5.18 1.67
CA ASP A 63 14.60 6.30 0.76
C ASP A 63 13.48 7.20 1.33
N PRO A 64 13.68 8.51 1.50
CA PRO A 64 12.62 9.45 1.88
C PRO A 64 11.36 9.35 1.00
N ILE A 65 11.53 9.11 -0.30
CA ILE A 65 10.38 8.92 -1.21
C ILE A 65 9.70 7.59 -0.93
N GLY A 66 10.48 6.54 -0.66
CA GLY A 66 9.95 5.24 -0.29
C GLY A 66 9.11 5.28 0.98
N GLN A 67 9.55 6.05 1.98
CA GLN A 67 8.77 6.28 3.21
C GLN A 67 7.44 6.98 2.95
N LEU A 68 7.39 7.94 2.03
CA LEU A 68 6.13 8.59 1.65
C LEU A 68 5.16 7.61 0.99
N VAL A 69 5.65 6.76 0.06
CA VAL A 69 4.82 5.74 -0.60
C VAL A 69 4.29 4.71 0.41
N ILE A 70 5.13 4.29 1.36
CA ILE A 70 4.73 3.40 2.45
C ILE A 70 3.62 4.04 3.30
N ASN A 71 3.82 5.29 3.73
CA ASN A 71 2.86 5.99 4.59
C ASN A 71 1.54 6.28 3.88
N ASP A 72 1.57 6.63 2.59
CA ASP A 72 0.37 6.85 1.79
C ASP A 72 -0.45 5.56 1.64
N LYS A 73 0.22 4.43 1.36
CA LYS A 73 -0.44 3.12 1.28
C LYS A 73 -1.04 2.69 2.61
N LEU A 74 -0.34 2.88 3.73
CA LEU A 74 -0.88 2.59 5.06
C LEU A 74 -2.13 3.44 5.34
N SER A 75 -2.09 4.72 5.01
CA SER A 75 -3.23 5.63 5.15
C SER A 75 -4.42 5.23 4.26
N GLU A 76 -4.18 4.75 3.04
CA GLU A 76 -5.22 4.19 2.16
C GLU A 76 -5.89 2.97 2.80
N LEU A 77 -5.09 2.01 3.27
CA LEU A 77 -5.60 0.78 3.89
C LEU A 77 -6.38 1.06 5.18
N GLU A 78 -5.91 1.99 6.01
CA GLU A 78 -6.63 2.42 7.22
C GLU A 78 -7.98 3.09 6.89
N ASN A 79 -8.02 3.95 5.87
CA ASN A 79 -9.26 4.58 5.40
C ASN A 79 -10.24 3.56 4.82
N LEU A 80 -9.75 2.59 4.04
CA LEU A 80 -10.57 1.49 3.53
C LEU A 80 -11.09 0.60 4.67
N ASN A 81 -10.31 0.40 5.72
CA ASN A 81 -10.74 -0.33 6.91
C ASN A 81 -11.86 0.43 7.63
N THR A 82 -11.69 1.73 7.92
CA THR A 82 -12.69 2.54 8.64
C THR A 82 -13.99 2.76 7.87
N GLN A 83 -13.95 2.88 6.54
CA GLN A 83 -15.15 3.07 5.72
C GLN A 83 -16.08 1.84 5.64
N ASN A 84 -15.61 0.64 5.98
CA ASN A 84 -16.43 -0.58 5.97
C ASN A 84 -17.14 -0.86 7.30
N PHE A 85 -16.88 -0.08 8.35
CA PHE A 85 -17.51 -0.23 9.67
C PHE A 85 -18.53 0.87 10.00
N ASN A 86 -18.88 1.75 9.05
CA ASN A 86 -19.97 2.74 9.16
C ASN A 86 -21.21 2.34 8.36
#